data_AF-A0A1F4KI10-F1
#
_entry.id   AF-A0A1F4KI10-F1
#
_cell.length_a   1.000
_cell.length_b   1.000
_cell.length_c   1.000
_cell.angle_alpha   90.00
_cell.angle_beta   90.00
_cell.angle_gamma   90.00
#
_symmetry.space_group_name_H-M   'P 1'
#
loop_
_entity.id
_entity.type
_entity.pdbx_description
1 polymer ?
#
loop_
_entity_poly.entity_id
_entity_poly.type
_entity_poly.pdbx_seq_one_letter_code
_entity_poly.pdbx_strand_id
1 'polypeptide(L)' 'MATNLALDDSLIEEARQLGGQRTKKDVVTQALVEYIQRRKQLKLLDMFGAVDFEDGFDAKAQRGVGRSPLAEQ' A
#
# COMPACT_ATOMS: atom_id res chain seq x y z
N MET A 1 -0.47 11.39 -19.75
CA MET A 1 -0.52 12.78 -20.25
C MET A 1 0.47 13.59 -19.43
N ALA A 2 1.33 14.40 -20.05
CA ALA A 2 2.27 15.24 -19.29
C ALA A 2 1.50 16.43 -18.72
N THR A 3 1.48 16.56 -17.40
CA THR A 3 0.89 17.72 -16.71
C THR A 3 2.04 18.58 -16.23
N ASN A 4 2.06 19.85 -16.62
CA ASN A 4 3.12 20.77 -16.19
C ASN A 4 2.84 21.22 -14.75
N LEU A 5 3.20 20.38 -13.80
CA LEU A 5 3.10 20.67 -12.37
C LEU A 5 4.46 21.19 -11.90
N ALA A 6 4.46 22.38 -11.29
CA ALA A 6 5.66 22.89 -10.62
C ALA A 6 5.94 22.02 -9.39
N LEU A 7 6.94 21.15 -9.51
CA LEU A 7 7.45 20.32 -8.43
C LEU A 7 8.91 20.71 -8.17
N ASP A 8 9.34 20.52 -6.93
CA ASP A 8 10.73 20.73 -6.56
C ASP A 8 11.61 19.63 -7.19
N ASP A 9 12.44 20.03 -8.13
CA ASP A 9 13.34 19.14 -8.85
C ASP A 9 14.40 18.50 -7.95
N SER A 10 14.82 19.19 -6.87
CA SER A 10 15.79 18.64 -5.92
C SER A 10 15.20 17.47 -5.14
N LEU A 11 13.93 17.60 -4.73
CA LEU A 11 13.19 16.54 -4.02
C LEU A 11 12.96 15.32 -4.91
N ILE A 12 12.62 15.54 -6.19
CA ILE A 12 12.43 14.43 -7.12
C ILE A 12 13.74 13.68 -7.35
N GLU A 13 14.87 14.37 -7.49
CA GLU A 13 16.16 13.70 -7.67
C GLU A 13 16.62 12.95 -6.42
N GLU A 14 16.38 13.49 -5.23
CA GLU A 14 16.65 12.77 -3.97
C GLU A 14 15.81 11.48 -3.90
N ALA A 15 14.50 11.59 -4.14
CA ALA A 15 13.61 10.44 -4.18
C ALA A 15 13.99 9.44 -5.28
N ARG A 16 14.52 9.92 -6.42
CA ARG A 16 15.01 9.06 -7.50
C ARG A 16 16.22 8.24 -7.09
N GLN A 17 17.19 8.88 -6.42
CA GLN A 17 18.40 8.22 -5.94
C GLN A 17 18.07 7.18 -4.86
N LEU A 18 17.17 7.52 -3.93
CA LEU A 18 16.73 6.62 -2.87
C LEU A 18 15.86 5.47 -3.40
N GLY A 19 14.96 5.75 -4.34
CA GLY A 19 14.03 4.78 -4.91
C GLY A 19 14.58 3.96 -6.07
N GLY A 20 15.80 4.24 -6.54
CA GLY A 20 16.45 3.53 -7.64
C GLY A 20 15.76 3.71 -9.01
N GLN A 21 14.94 4.76 -9.16
CA GLN A 21 14.14 4.96 -10.36
C GLN A 21 14.95 5.57 -11.51
N ARG A 22 14.60 5.20 -12.74
CA ARG A 22 15.32 5.65 -13.94
C ARG A 22 14.93 7.06 -14.36
N THR A 23 13.67 7.44 -14.17
CA THR A 23 13.15 8.74 -14.63
C THR A 23 12.39 9.46 -13.52
N LYS A 24 12.37 10.79 -13.58
CA LYS A 24 11.54 11.64 -12.71
C LYS A 24 10.05 11.26 -12.75
N LYS A 25 9.56 10.87 -13.94
CA LYS A 25 8.18 10.41 -14.12
C LYS A 25 7.89 9.15 -13.30
N ASP A 26 8.80 8.19 -13.29
CA ASP A 26 8.62 6.94 -12.55
C ASP A 26 8.61 7.20 -11.05
N VAL A 27 9.49 8.10 -10.57
CA VAL A 27 9.49 8.57 -9.16
C VAL A 27 8.15 9.14 -8.77
N VAL A 28 7.63 10.11 -9.55
CA VAL A 28 6.36 10.76 -9.25
C VAL A 28 5.21 9.74 -9.29
N THR A 29 5.24 8.83 -10.27
CA THR A 29 4.21 7.79 -10.38
C THR A 29 4.22 6.85 -9.18
N GLN A 30 5.41 6.37 -8.78
CA GLN A 30 5.56 5.50 -7.61
C GLN A 30 5.15 6.21 -6.32
N ALA A 31 5.59 7.45 -6.13
CA ALA A 31 5.23 8.24 -4.95
C ALA A 31 3.72 8.41 -4.81
N LEU A 32 3.00 8.65 -5.91
CA LEU A 32 1.53 8.72 -5.91
C LEU A 32 0.88 7.38 -5.56
N VAL A 33 1.40 6.27 -6.11
CA VAL A 33 0.91 4.92 -5.78
C VAL A 33 1.07 4.64 -4.28
N GLU A 34 2.25 4.88 -3.72
CA GLU A 34 2.54 4.67 -2.31
C GLU A 34 1.69 5.58 -1.41
N TYR A 35 1.53 6.84 -1.79
CA TYR A 35 0.68 7.79 -1.08
C TYR A 35 -0.78 7.33 -1.01
N ILE A 36 -1.32 6.85 -2.13
CA ILE A 36 -2.69 6.31 -2.19
C ILE A 36 -2.78 5.04 -1.35
N GLN A 37 -1.82 4.13 -1.46
CA GLN A 37 -1.81 2.88 -0.70
C GLN A 37 -1.77 3.14 0.80
N ARG A 38 -0.90 4.04 1.27
CA ARG A 38 -0.82 4.43 2.68
C ARG A 38 -2.15 4.97 3.19
N ARG A 39 -2.83 5.81 2.41
CA ARG A 39 -4.16 6.32 2.79
C ARG A 39 -5.24 5.25 2.79
N LYS A 40 -5.21 4.30 1.85
CA LYS A 40 -6.11 3.15 1.86
C LYS A 40 -5.89 2.26 3.09
N GLN A 41 -4.63 2.02 3.45
CA GLN A 41 -4.29 1.27 4.65
C GLN A 41 -4.78 1.97 5.93
N LEU A 42 -4.68 3.30 6.01
CA LEU A 42 -5.19 4.04 7.17
C LEU A 42 -6.71 3.85 7.37
N LYS A 43 -7.49 3.67 6.29
CA LYS A 43 -8.93 3.37 6.41
C LYS A 43 -9.23 2.01 7.03
N LEU A 44 -8.28 1.07 7.05
CA LEU A 44 -8.46 -0.19 7.76
C LEU A 44 -8.55 0.02 9.28
N LEU A 45 -7.97 1.12 9.80
CA LEU A 45 -8.11 1.47 11.21
C LEU A 45 -9.55 1.83 11.56
N ASP A 46 -10.34 2.32 10.61
CA ASP A 46 -11.76 2.60 10.81
C ASP A 46 -12.57 1.31 11.00
N MET A 47 -12.05 0.16 10.55
CA MET A 47 -12.67 -1.15 10.73
C MET A 47 -12.31 -1.80 12.07
N PHE A 48 -11.40 -1.22 12.86
CA PHE A 48 -10.98 -1.79 14.13
C PHE A 48 -12.15 -1.76 15.12
N GLY A 49 -12.54 -2.93 15.63
CA GLY A 49 -13.71 -3.07 16.50
C GLY A 49 -15.07 -3.06 15.77
N ALA A 50 -15.09 -2.96 14.44
CA ALA A 50 -16.29 -3.12 13.63
C ALA A 50 -16.48 -4.56 13.11
N VAL A 51 -15.53 -5.45 13.41
CA VAL A 51 -15.59 -6.86 13.02
C VAL A 51 -15.96 -7.69 14.25
N ASP A 52 -17.13 -8.29 14.21
CA ASP A 52 -17.55 -9.29 15.18
C ASP A 52 -16.96 -10.65 14.82
N PHE A 53 -16.43 -11.35 15.82
CA PHE A 53 -15.96 -12.72 15.68
C PHE A 53 -17.02 -13.67 16.22
N GLU A 54 -17.15 -14.84 15.60
CA GLU A 54 -18.02 -15.88 16.15
C GLU A 54 -17.50 -16.36 17.51
N ASP A 55 -18.43 -16.69 18.40
CA ASP A 55 -18.11 -17.26 19.70
C ASP A 55 -17.34 -18.58 19.52
N GLY A 56 -16.20 -18.67 20.21
CA GLY A 56 -15.30 -19.84 20.10
C GLY A 56 -14.30 -19.78 18.94
N PHE A 57 -14.21 -18.66 18.20
CA PHE A 57 -13.19 -18.49 17.16
C PHE A 57 -11.76 -18.58 17.73
N ASP A 58 -11.03 -19.62 17.33
CA ASP A 58 -9.61 -19.81 17.71
C ASP A 58 -8.66 -19.18 16.68
N ALA A 59 -8.23 -17.95 16.96
CA ALA A 59 -7.25 -17.23 16.15
C ALA A 59 -5.85 -17.89 16.13
N LYS A 60 -5.52 -18.82 17.05
CA LYS A 60 -4.23 -19.52 17.05
C LYS A 60 -4.25 -20.71 16.09
N ALA A 61 -5.36 -21.43 15.99
CA ALA A 61 -5.52 -22.53 15.04
C ALA A 61 -5.24 -22.10 13.59
N GLN A 62 -5.65 -20.88 13.22
CA GLN A 62 -5.43 -20.32 11.88
C GLN A 62 -3.96 -20.08 11.51
N ARG A 63 -3.02 -20.05 12.46
CA ARG A 63 -1.59 -19.79 12.16
C ARG A 63 -0.85 -20.99 11.58
N GLY A 64 -1.38 -22.20 11.80
CA GLY A 64 -0.82 -23.45 11.27
C GLY A 64 -1.35 -23.83 9.89
N VAL A 65 -2.37 -23.13 9.40
CA VAL A 65 -2.94 -23.34 8.08
C VAL A 65 -2.02 -22.63 7.08
N GLY A 66 -1.18 -23.39 6.39
CA GLY A 66 -0.42 -22.87 5.25
C GLY A 66 -1.38 -22.19 4.28
N ARG A 67 -0.99 -21.05 3.69
CA ARG A 67 -1.82 -20.27 2.75
C ARG A 67 -2.48 -21.22 1.73
N SER A 68 -3.75 -21.54 1.93
CA SER A 68 -4.52 -22.28 0.94
C SER A 68 -4.68 -21.33 -0.26
N PRO A 69 -4.38 -21.76 -1.50
CA PRO A 69 -4.69 -20.93 -2.65
C PRO A 69 -6.20 -20.74 -2.65
N LEU A 70 -6.63 -19.49 -2.50
CA LEU A 70 -8.03 -19.10 -2.59
C LEU A 70 -8.57 -19.70 -3.88
N ALA A 71 -9.55 -20.59 -3.76
CA ALA A 71 -10.22 -21.20 -4.90
C ALA A 71 -10.75 -20.09 -5.80
N GLU A 72 -10.20 -20.00 -7.01
CA GLU A 72 -10.71 -19.16 -8.07
C GLU A 72 -12.18 -19.56 -8.33
N GLN A 73 -13.09 -18.61 -8.18
CA GLN A 73 -14.45 -18.66 -8.73
C GLN A 73 -14.52 -17.71 -9.92
#